data_AF-A0A544QSE7-F1
#
_entry.id   AF-A0A544QSE7-F1
#
_cell.length_a   1.000
_cell.length_b   1.000
_cell.length_c   1.000
_cell.angle_alpha   90.00
_cell.angle_beta   90.00
_cell.angle_gamma   90.00
#
_symmetry.space_group_name_H-M   'P 1'
#
loop_
_entity.id
_entity.type
_entity.pdbx_description
1 polymer ?
#
loop_
_entity_poly.entity_id
_entity_poly.type
_entity_poly.pdbx_seq_one_letter_code
_entity_poly.pdbx_strand_id
1 'polypeptide(L)'
;MTATTVHQPTHREALWELEDAFERGDLITIFGRCTVEYDGRAASSLDPGRRLLILKPDGTALVHTDENQKPVNWQPPGSEHHAAVRDGRLRVRSVRSSPDETLDVRFETVEQLSAMAVSGRRDLSVTGSEADLRNALLDRPALIEPGFEPLATERPTDAGPIDLFGRDSDGRPVVVELKRRRVGPSAASQLQRYVAAIEREEGDAAAVRGILVAPSVTDRARRLLAEHGLEFVAVEPPSDGSVAVSTATDNDADVVDDDTDDDTAASSTAESAGEGSN
;
A
#
# COMPACT_ATOMS: atom_id res chain seq x y z
N MET A 1 -12.19 18.51 24.13
CA MET A 1 -12.21 18.71 22.67
C MET A 1 -13.67 18.80 22.26
N THR A 2 -14.05 19.88 21.58
CA THR A 2 -15.42 20.07 21.08
C THR A 2 -15.52 19.42 19.71
N ALA A 3 -16.41 18.44 19.58
CA ALA A 3 -16.84 17.93 18.30
C ALA A 3 -18.22 18.53 18.02
N THR A 4 -18.43 19.05 16.81
CA THR A 4 -19.76 19.43 16.34
C THR A 4 -20.31 18.26 15.55
N THR A 5 -21.51 17.79 15.90
CA THR A 5 -22.21 16.74 15.16
C THR A 5 -23.64 17.19 14.91
N VAL A 6 -24.04 17.15 13.65
CA VAL A 6 -25.42 17.40 13.21
C VAL A 6 -25.99 16.13 12.60
N HIS A 7 -27.24 15.82 12.94
CA HIS A 7 -27.96 14.66 12.45
C HIS A 7 -29.06 15.09 11.49
N GLN A 8 -29.13 14.41 10.35
CA GLN A 8 -30.07 14.72 9.28
C GLN A 8 -30.15 16.22 8.92
N PRO A 9 -29.01 16.94 8.80
CA PRO A 9 -29.05 18.37 8.47
C PRO A 9 -29.64 18.57 7.07
N THR A 10 -30.28 19.71 6.86
CA THR A 10 -30.57 20.15 5.50
C THR A 10 -29.25 20.36 4.73
N HIS A 11 -29.30 20.28 3.40
CA HIS A 11 -28.11 20.53 2.55
C HIS A 11 -27.48 21.90 2.80
N ARG A 12 -28.27 22.89 3.21
CA ARG A 12 -27.80 24.24 3.51
C ARG A 12 -27.13 24.34 4.88
N GLU A 13 -27.72 23.72 5.90
CA GLU A 13 -27.07 23.62 7.22
C GLU A 13 -25.76 22.85 7.11
N ALA A 14 -25.74 21.73 6.38
CA ALA A 14 -24.52 20.97 6.14
C ALA A 14 -23.46 21.81 5.42
N LEU A 15 -23.84 22.67 4.45
CA LEU A 15 -22.91 23.59 3.80
C LEU A 15 -22.29 24.56 4.80
N TRP A 16 -23.09 25.21 5.65
CA TRP A 16 -22.59 26.15 6.66
C TRP A 16 -21.63 25.47 7.64
N GLU A 17 -21.98 24.28 8.13
CA GLU A 17 -21.09 23.52 9.01
C GLU A 17 -19.77 23.13 8.33
N LEU A 18 -19.79 22.84 7.02
CA LEU A 18 -18.58 22.53 6.25
C LEU A 18 -17.70 23.75 6.04
N GLU A 19 -18.28 24.89 5.68
CA GLU A 19 -17.54 26.15 5.48
C GLU A 19 -16.80 26.53 6.75
N ASP A 20 -17.49 26.52 7.89
CA ASP A 20 -16.91 26.79 9.20
C ASP A 20 -15.82 25.76 9.58
N ALA A 21 -16.03 24.47 9.28
CA ALA A 21 -15.07 23.41 9.58
C ALA A 21 -13.80 23.48 8.70
N PHE A 22 -13.94 23.89 7.43
CA PHE A 22 -12.80 24.13 6.55
C PHE A 22 -11.92 25.28 7.05
N GLU A 23 -12.52 26.38 7.50
CA GLU A 23 -11.78 27.52 8.07
C GLU A 23 -10.99 27.14 9.34
N ARG A 24 -11.56 26.26 10.17
CA ARG A 24 -10.89 25.76 11.38
C ARG A 24 -9.82 24.69 11.11
N GLY A 25 -9.82 24.09 9.91
CA GLY A 25 -8.96 22.95 9.60
C GLY A 25 -9.32 21.72 10.45
N ASP A 26 -10.62 21.46 10.61
CA ASP A 26 -11.11 20.28 11.33
C ASP A 26 -11.03 19.01 10.47
N LEU A 27 -10.95 17.85 11.12
CA LEU A 27 -11.27 16.58 10.46
C LEU A 27 -12.78 16.46 10.36
N ILE A 28 -13.25 16.22 9.15
CA ILE A 28 -14.68 16.18 8.83
C ILE A 28 -15.07 14.77 8.42
N THR A 29 -16.19 14.29 8.93
CA THR A 29 -16.86 13.08 8.45
C THR A 29 -18.28 13.41 8.02
N ILE A 30 -18.71 12.86 6.88
CA ILE A 30 -20.07 12.99 6.36
C ILE A 30 -20.55 11.59 6.00
N PHE A 31 -21.69 11.19 6.56
CA PHE A 31 -22.37 9.96 6.20
C PHE A 31 -23.71 10.29 5.56
N GLY A 32 -24.01 9.64 4.43
CA GLY A 32 -25.26 9.87 3.74
C GLY A 32 -25.34 9.15 2.41
N ARG A 33 -26.52 9.23 1.78
CA ARG A 33 -26.74 8.69 0.46
C ARG A 33 -26.20 9.66 -0.59
N CYS A 34 -25.27 9.21 -1.42
CA CYS A 34 -24.59 10.05 -2.41
C CYS A 34 -24.23 9.27 -3.68
N THR A 35 -23.95 10.01 -4.75
CA THR A 35 -23.15 9.54 -5.89
C THR A 35 -21.73 10.08 -5.78
N VAL A 36 -20.80 9.39 -6.45
CA VAL A 36 -19.39 9.77 -6.48
C VAL A 36 -18.93 9.77 -7.93
N GLU A 37 -18.28 10.84 -8.36
CA GLU A 37 -17.65 10.95 -9.67
C GLU A 37 -16.18 11.32 -9.46
N TYR A 38 -15.29 10.64 -10.16
CA TYR A 38 -13.88 10.97 -10.21
C TYR A 38 -13.42 11.09 -11.65
N ASP A 39 -12.65 12.15 -11.92
CA ASP A 39 -12.03 12.45 -13.20
C ASP A 39 -10.58 12.87 -12.96
N GLY A 40 -9.64 12.28 -13.70
CA GLY A 40 -8.21 12.43 -13.45
C GLY A 40 -7.38 11.43 -14.26
N ARG A 41 -6.45 10.74 -13.60
CA ARG A 41 -5.66 9.67 -14.24
C ARG A 41 -6.50 8.50 -14.73
N ALA A 42 -7.67 8.33 -14.14
CA ALA A 42 -8.71 7.42 -14.55
C ALA A 42 -10.05 8.15 -14.42
N ALA A 43 -11.12 7.54 -14.92
CA ALA A 43 -12.48 7.99 -14.68
C ALA A 43 -13.24 6.90 -13.93
N SER A 44 -14.03 7.28 -12.92
CA SER A 44 -14.89 6.34 -12.21
C SER A 44 -16.16 7.02 -11.71
N SER A 45 -17.27 6.30 -11.78
CA SER A 45 -18.58 6.73 -11.27
C SER A 45 -19.12 5.69 -10.30
N LEU A 46 -19.72 6.13 -9.20
CA LEU A 46 -20.45 5.27 -8.27
C LEU A 46 -21.90 5.71 -8.16
N ASP A 47 -22.79 4.75 -8.42
CA ASP A 47 -24.24 4.91 -8.32
C ASP A 47 -24.70 5.29 -6.91
N PRO A 48 -25.93 5.84 -6.78
CA PRO A 48 -26.48 6.27 -5.51
C PRO A 48 -26.40 5.18 -4.41
N GLY A 49 -25.68 5.48 -3.33
CA GLY A 49 -25.39 4.55 -2.23
C GLY A 49 -25.03 5.28 -0.94
N ARG A 50 -25.12 4.61 0.21
CA ARG A 50 -24.69 5.20 1.50
C ARG A 50 -23.19 5.07 1.63
N ARG A 51 -22.50 6.18 1.88
CA ARG A 51 -21.04 6.22 1.96
C ARG A 51 -20.58 7.12 3.08
N LEU A 52 -19.42 6.79 3.63
CA LEU A 52 -18.69 7.64 4.55
C LEU A 52 -17.66 8.44 3.76
N LEU A 53 -17.80 9.77 3.75
CA LEU A 53 -16.77 10.69 3.28
C LEU A 53 -15.97 11.21 4.48
N ILE A 54 -14.65 11.13 4.39
CA ILE A 54 -13.71 11.70 5.36
C ILE A 54 -12.89 12.77 4.64
N LEU A 55 -12.83 13.97 5.20
CA LEU A 55 -11.96 15.05 4.74
C LEU A 55 -10.98 15.41 5.86
N LYS A 56 -9.69 15.32 5.55
CA LYS A 56 -8.63 15.62 6.51
C LYS A 56 -8.08 17.03 6.30
N PRO A 57 -7.53 17.67 7.35
CA PRO A 57 -6.94 19.01 7.26
C PRO A 57 -5.71 19.10 6.35
N ASP A 58 -5.08 17.98 6.02
CA ASP A 58 -3.95 17.92 5.08
C ASP A 58 -4.38 17.87 3.61
N GLY A 59 -5.69 17.94 3.32
CA GLY A 59 -6.24 17.86 1.98
C GLY A 59 -6.62 16.46 1.53
N THR A 60 -6.39 15.41 2.32
CA THR A 60 -6.84 14.06 1.96
C THR A 60 -8.37 13.98 1.96
N ALA A 61 -8.96 13.37 0.92
CA ALA A 61 -10.35 12.94 0.91
C ALA A 61 -10.44 11.42 0.76
N LEU A 62 -11.32 10.76 1.51
CA LEU A 62 -11.54 9.31 1.47
C LEU A 62 -13.03 9.01 1.41
N VAL A 63 -13.45 8.20 0.45
CA VAL A 63 -14.83 7.69 0.35
C VAL A 63 -14.82 6.20 0.63
N HIS A 64 -15.59 5.77 1.64
CA HIS A 64 -15.74 4.38 2.02
C HIS A 64 -17.18 3.88 1.83
N THR A 65 -17.29 2.61 1.46
CA THR A 65 -18.49 1.79 1.57
C THR A 65 -18.42 0.94 2.85
N ASP A 66 -19.26 -0.07 2.97
CA ASP A 66 -19.38 -1.00 4.10
C ASP A 66 -18.37 -2.16 4.07
N GLU A 67 -17.56 -2.27 3.02
CA GLU A 67 -16.58 -3.34 2.84
C GLU A 67 -15.17 -2.80 2.59
N ASN A 68 -14.18 -3.65 2.83
CA ASN A 68 -12.76 -3.45 2.56
C ASN A 68 -12.05 -2.38 3.41
N GLN A 69 -10.74 -2.56 3.56
CA GLN A 69 -9.88 -1.60 4.27
C GLN A 69 -9.64 -0.32 3.47
N LYS A 70 -9.58 -0.41 2.14
CA LYS A 70 -9.21 0.72 1.26
C LYS A 70 -10.46 1.55 0.91
N PRO A 71 -10.32 2.88 0.78
CA PRO A 71 -11.40 3.71 0.25
C PRO A 71 -11.70 3.32 -1.21
N VAL A 72 -12.96 3.42 -1.61
CA VAL A 72 -13.39 3.17 -3.00
C VAL A 72 -13.02 4.32 -3.93
N ASN A 73 -12.95 5.55 -3.42
CA ASN A 73 -12.41 6.72 -4.11
C ASN A 73 -11.67 7.62 -3.10
N TRP A 74 -10.64 8.31 -3.55
CA TRP A 74 -9.83 9.16 -2.68
C TRP A 74 -9.11 10.27 -3.43
N GLN A 75 -8.64 11.28 -2.69
CA GLN A 75 -7.68 12.28 -3.13
C GLN A 75 -6.51 12.35 -2.13
N PRO A 76 -5.25 12.52 -2.59
CA PRO A 76 -4.08 12.56 -1.74
C PRO A 76 -4.04 13.83 -0.86
N PRO A 77 -3.12 13.87 0.13
CA PRO A 77 -2.72 15.12 0.78
C PRO A 77 -2.36 16.21 -0.23
N GLY A 78 -2.63 17.47 0.14
CA GLY A 78 -2.40 18.65 -0.69
C GLY A 78 -3.56 18.99 -1.65
N SER A 79 -4.67 18.23 -1.62
CA SER A 79 -5.87 18.56 -2.39
C SER A 79 -6.72 19.62 -1.67
N GLU A 80 -7.45 20.43 -2.44
CA GLU A 80 -8.32 21.48 -1.91
C GLU A 80 -9.79 21.01 -1.90
N HIS A 81 -10.48 21.22 -0.78
CA HIS A 81 -11.87 20.83 -0.61
C HIS A 81 -12.80 22.04 -0.73
N HIS A 82 -13.90 21.87 -1.45
CA HIS A 82 -14.94 22.87 -1.61
C HIS A 82 -16.32 22.24 -1.40
N ALA A 83 -17.19 22.94 -0.68
CA ALA A 83 -18.59 22.56 -0.57
C ALA A 83 -19.47 23.58 -1.30
N ALA A 84 -20.57 23.13 -1.88
CA ALA A 84 -21.60 23.99 -2.45
C ALA A 84 -22.94 23.28 -2.45
N VAL A 85 -24.04 24.04 -2.39
CA VAL A 85 -25.37 23.53 -2.72
C VAL A 85 -25.65 23.84 -4.19
N ARG A 86 -25.85 22.80 -5.01
CA ARG A 86 -26.21 22.87 -6.43
C ARG A 86 -27.48 22.08 -6.66
N ASP A 87 -28.44 22.66 -7.35
CA ASP A 87 -29.77 22.05 -7.59
C ASP A 87 -30.45 21.55 -6.30
N GLY A 88 -30.27 22.31 -5.20
CA GLY A 88 -30.81 22.00 -3.88
C GLY A 88 -30.11 20.87 -3.13
N ARG A 89 -29.01 20.32 -3.68
CA ARG A 89 -28.25 19.21 -3.10
C ARG A 89 -26.83 19.62 -2.73
N LEU A 90 -26.33 19.13 -1.60
CA LEU A 90 -24.94 19.33 -1.20
C LEU A 90 -24.00 18.58 -2.15
N ARG A 91 -23.00 19.29 -2.65
CA ARG A 91 -21.85 18.75 -3.38
C ARG A 91 -20.59 19.09 -2.60
N VAL A 92 -19.81 18.08 -2.28
CA VAL A 92 -18.43 18.23 -1.82
C VAL A 92 -17.49 17.86 -2.97
N ARG A 93 -16.57 18.75 -3.30
CA ARG A 93 -15.58 18.58 -4.35
C ARG A 93 -14.19 18.63 -3.75
N SER A 94 -13.33 17.67 -4.08
CA SER A 94 -11.91 17.68 -3.77
C SER A 94 -11.09 17.75 -5.06
N VAL A 95 -10.23 18.77 -5.19
CA VAL A 95 -9.45 19.05 -6.40
C VAL A 95 -7.97 18.94 -6.10
N ARG A 96 -7.24 18.28 -6.98
CA ARG A 96 -5.78 18.24 -7.02
C ARG A 96 -5.32 18.88 -8.33
N SER A 97 -4.32 19.75 -8.28
CA SER A 97 -3.85 20.51 -9.45
C SER A 97 -2.73 19.83 -10.24
N SER A 98 -2.01 18.88 -9.62
CA SER A 98 -0.88 18.20 -10.25
C SER A 98 -0.80 16.70 -9.89
N PRO A 99 -1.24 15.82 -10.79
CA PRO A 99 -2.02 16.13 -11.99
C PRO A 99 -3.42 16.65 -11.63
N ASP A 100 -4.09 17.22 -12.62
CA ASP A 100 -5.46 17.69 -12.50
C ASP A 100 -6.39 16.50 -12.26
N GLU A 101 -6.95 16.42 -11.06
CA GLU A 101 -7.86 15.36 -10.62
C GLU A 101 -8.98 15.99 -9.81
N THR A 102 -10.23 15.57 -10.07
CA THR A 102 -11.42 16.04 -9.36
C THR A 102 -12.20 14.86 -8.82
N LEU A 103 -12.55 14.91 -7.53
CA LEU A 103 -13.48 14.00 -6.87
C LEU A 103 -14.74 14.78 -6.45
N ASP A 104 -15.89 14.47 -7.03
CA ASP A 104 -17.19 15.05 -6.69
C ASP A 104 -18.05 14.03 -5.92
N VAL A 105 -18.46 14.37 -4.70
CA VAL A 105 -19.45 13.63 -3.91
C VAL A 105 -20.73 14.45 -3.83
N ARG A 106 -21.81 13.94 -4.42
CA ARG A 106 -23.12 14.62 -4.47
C ARG A 106 -24.11 13.90 -3.57
N PHE A 107 -24.53 14.54 -2.49
CA PHE A 107 -25.44 13.94 -1.51
C PHE A 107 -26.90 14.12 -1.94
N GLU A 108 -27.64 13.01 -1.97
CA GLU A 108 -29.10 13.00 -1.99
C GLU A 108 -29.64 13.33 -0.60
N THR A 109 -29.06 12.69 0.43
CA THR A 109 -29.35 12.93 1.84
C THR A 109 -28.05 12.94 2.65
N VAL A 110 -27.93 13.89 3.57
CA VAL A 110 -26.89 13.87 4.61
C VAL A 110 -27.54 13.30 5.87
N GLU A 111 -27.09 12.13 6.32
CA GLU A 111 -27.62 11.48 7.52
C GLU A 111 -26.88 11.94 8.78
N GLN A 112 -25.58 12.19 8.66
CA GLN A 112 -24.76 12.77 9.72
C GLN A 112 -23.60 13.56 9.13
N LEU A 113 -23.26 14.68 9.78
CA LEU A 113 -21.99 15.38 9.58
C LEU A 113 -21.32 15.60 10.93
N SER A 114 -20.01 15.43 11.01
CA SER A 114 -19.23 15.74 12.21
C SER A 114 -17.93 16.45 11.87
N ALA A 115 -17.59 17.48 12.64
CA ALA A 115 -16.34 18.22 12.54
C ALA A 115 -15.60 18.16 13.89
N MET A 116 -14.33 17.79 13.84
CA MET A 116 -13.51 17.51 15.02
C MET A 116 -12.14 18.17 14.89
N ALA A 117 -11.77 18.97 15.88
CA ALA A 117 -10.41 19.49 15.99
C ALA A 117 -9.42 18.33 16.22
N VAL A 118 -8.39 18.22 15.37
CA VAL A 118 -7.34 17.21 15.52
C VAL A 118 -6.05 17.89 15.98
N SER A 119 -5.50 17.41 17.09
CA SER A 119 -4.20 17.86 17.62
C SER A 119 -3.16 16.76 17.50
N GLY A 120 -1.90 17.14 17.29
CA GLY A 120 -0.77 16.21 17.39
C GLY A 120 -0.53 15.41 16.11
N ARG A 121 -0.02 16.08 15.07
CA ARG A 121 0.79 15.42 14.03
C ARG A 121 1.97 14.77 14.73
N ARG A 122 1.82 13.52 15.17
CA ARG A 122 2.93 12.68 15.59
C ARG A 122 3.24 11.79 14.40
N ASP A 123 4.47 11.85 13.93
CA ASP A 123 4.97 10.85 12.99
C ASP A 123 4.75 9.48 13.62
N LEU A 124 4.17 8.55 12.85
CA LEU A 124 3.97 7.18 13.29
C LEU A 124 5.36 6.58 13.55
N SER A 125 5.72 6.37 14.82
CA SER A 125 6.90 5.59 15.18
C SER A 125 6.58 4.11 14.98
N VAL A 126 6.81 3.59 13.78
CA VAL A 126 6.72 2.16 13.50
C VAL A 126 8.02 1.51 14.01
N THR A 127 7.94 0.71 15.06
CA THR A 127 9.01 -0.22 15.43
C THR A 127 8.85 -1.52 14.62
N GLY A 128 9.97 -2.12 14.19
CA GLY A 128 9.95 -3.31 13.33
C GLY A 128 9.75 -2.97 11.85
N SER A 129 10.19 -1.77 11.45
CA SER A 129 10.28 -1.38 10.04
C SER A 129 11.36 -2.19 9.32
N GLU A 130 11.34 -2.18 7.99
CA GLU A 130 12.42 -2.76 7.18
C GLU A 130 13.76 -2.04 7.40
N ALA A 131 13.70 -0.73 7.71
CA ALA A 131 14.87 0.04 8.10
C ALA A 131 15.46 -0.43 9.44
N ASP A 132 14.63 -0.81 10.42
CA ASP A 132 15.12 -1.36 11.69
C ASP A 132 15.80 -2.73 11.48
N LEU A 133 15.21 -3.58 10.63
CA LEU A 133 15.82 -4.85 10.23
C LEU A 133 17.17 -4.61 9.56
N ARG A 134 17.23 -3.69 8.57
CA ARG A 134 18.47 -3.32 7.89
C ARG A 134 19.55 -2.84 8.86
N ASN A 135 19.21 -1.92 9.77
CA ASN A 135 20.15 -1.41 10.77
C ASN A 135 20.68 -2.54 11.66
N ALA A 136 19.81 -3.44 12.11
CA ALA A 136 20.23 -4.58 12.91
C ALA A 136 21.16 -5.55 12.17
N LEU A 137 20.98 -5.71 10.85
CA LEU A 137 21.86 -6.52 10.00
C LEU A 137 23.19 -5.81 9.68
N LEU A 138 23.21 -4.49 9.56
CA LEU A 138 24.46 -3.71 9.46
C LEU A 138 25.27 -3.80 10.75
N ASP A 139 24.61 -3.74 11.91
CA ASP A 139 25.26 -3.85 13.21
C ASP A 139 25.76 -5.29 13.49
N ARG A 140 25.05 -6.30 12.98
CA ARG A 140 25.40 -7.72 13.12
C ARG A 140 25.29 -8.47 11.78
N PRO A 141 26.24 -8.28 10.86
CA PRO A 141 26.21 -8.92 9.53
C PRO A 141 26.21 -10.45 9.58
N ALA A 142 26.78 -11.02 10.64
CA ALA A 142 26.79 -12.46 10.91
C ALA A 142 25.39 -13.09 11.05
N LEU A 143 24.33 -12.28 11.21
CA LEU A 143 22.95 -12.75 11.16
C LEU A 143 22.50 -13.18 9.76
N ILE A 144 23.14 -12.66 8.70
CA ILE A 144 22.94 -13.11 7.32
C ILE A 144 23.79 -14.36 7.12
N GLU A 145 25.10 -14.23 7.24
CA GLU A 145 26.05 -15.34 7.25
C GLU A 145 27.38 -14.92 7.90
N PRO A 146 28.15 -15.86 8.50
CA PRO A 146 29.48 -15.57 9.02
C PRO A 146 30.42 -15.05 7.93
N GLY A 147 31.07 -13.92 8.18
CA GLY A 147 32.05 -13.35 7.25
C GLY A 147 31.46 -12.46 6.14
N PHE A 148 30.15 -12.23 6.15
CA PHE A 148 29.53 -11.23 5.28
C PHE A 148 29.96 -9.80 5.68
N GLU A 149 30.45 -9.04 4.71
CA GLU A 149 30.85 -7.63 4.83
C GLU A 149 29.88 -6.75 4.03
N PRO A 150 28.99 -6.00 4.69
CA PRO A 150 28.13 -5.03 4.01
C PRO A 150 28.96 -3.85 3.48
N LEU A 151 28.82 -3.54 2.19
CA LEU A 151 29.56 -2.46 1.52
C LEU A 151 28.67 -1.27 1.15
N ALA A 152 27.38 -1.50 0.89
CA ALA A 152 26.43 -0.46 0.54
C ALA A 152 25.00 -0.82 0.95
N THR A 153 24.21 0.21 1.23
CA THR A 153 22.76 0.15 1.43
C THR A 153 22.07 0.92 0.31
N GLU A 154 20.89 0.48 -0.14
CA GLU A 154 20.13 1.16 -1.20
C GLU A 154 20.98 1.39 -2.46
N ARG A 155 21.81 0.40 -2.84
CA ARG A 155 22.77 0.53 -3.95
C ARG A 155 21.98 0.61 -5.27
N PRO A 156 22.11 1.70 -6.05
CA PRO A 156 21.35 1.86 -7.28
C PRO A 156 21.80 0.86 -8.36
N THR A 157 20.83 0.28 -9.08
CA THR A 157 21.05 -0.57 -10.27
C THR A 157 19.96 -0.32 -11.31
N ASP A 158 20.10 -0.87 -12.52
CA ASP A 158 19.07 -0.82 -13.56
C ASP A 158 17.75 -1.52 -13.16
N ALA A 159 17.80 -2.44 -12.19
CA ALA A 159 16.63 -3.16 -11.70
C ALA A 159 15.95 -2.46 -10.51
N GLY A 160 16.53 -1.36 -10.01
CA GLY A 160 16.12 -0.66 -8.80
C GLY A 160 17.22 -0.67 -7.72
N PRO A 161 16.99 0.00 -6.57
CA PRO A 161 17.94 -0.01 -5.46
C PRO A 161 17.94 -1.38 -4.77
N ILE A 162 19.15 -1.92 -4.54
CA ILE A 162 19.37 -3.11 -3.73
C ILE A 162 19.41 -2.72 -2.25
N ASP A 163 18.63 -3.39 -1.39
CA ASP A 163 18.56 -3.06 0.04
C ASP A 163 19.93 -3.10 0.71
N LEU A 164 20.66 -4.20 0.52
CA LEU A 164 22.01 -4.41 1.03
C LEU A 164 22.90 -5.10 -0.02
N PHE A 165 24.08 -4.53 -0.23
CA PHE A 165 25.12 -5.09 -1.10
C PHE A 165 26.41 -5.25 -0.33
N GLY A 166 27.08 -6.38 -0.49
CA GLY A 166 28.32 -6.68 0.23
C GLY A 166 29.16 -7.75 -0.44
N ARG A 167 30.10 -8.32 0.32
CA ARG A 167 30.89 -9.48 -0.09
C ARG A 167 30.88 -10.55 0.99
N ASP A 168 30.96 -11.82 0.58
CA ASP A 168 31.15 -12.92 1.51
C ASP A 168 32.62 -13.13 1.87
N SER A 169 32.92 -14.16 2.68
CA SER A 169 34.28 -14.48 3.11
C SER A 169 35.24 -14.86 1.98
N ASP A 170 34.71 -15.29 0.83
CA ASP A 170 35.48 -15.61 -0.37
C ASP A 170 35.63 -14.40 -1.29
N GLY A 171 35.09 -13.24 -0.88
CA GLY A 171 35.11 -12.01 -1.65
C GLY A 171 34.09 -11.98 -2.79
N ARG A 172 33.12 -12.91 -2.85
CA ARG A 172 32.09 -12.91 -3.90
C ARG A 172 31.04 -11.82 -3.63
N PRO A 173 30.52 -11.12 -4.66
CA PRO A 173 29.45 -10.16 -4.47
C PRO A 173 28.18 -10.83 -3.92
N VAL A 174 27.55 -10.22 -2.92
CA VAL A 174 26.31 -10.70 -2.31
C VAL A 174 25.26 -9.58 -2.37
N VAL A 175 24.11 -9.90 -2.96
CA VAL A 175 22.91 -9.08 -3.01
C VAL A 175 21.95 -9.60 -1.96
N VAL A 176 21.47 -8.72 -1.08
CA VAL A 176 20.56 -9.08 0.01
C VAL A 176 19.28 -8.27 -0.11
N GLU A 177 18.15 -8.98 -0.22
CA GLU A 177 16.79 -8.41 -0.24
C GLU A 177 16.15 -8.59 1.13
N LEU A 178 15.62 -7.53 1.71
CA LEU A 178 15.06 -7.52 3.06
C LEU A 178 13.54 -7.46 3.03
N LYS A 179 12.91 -8.26 3.89
CA LYS A 179 11.45 -8.22 4.08
C LYS A 179 11.12 -8.42 5.55
N ARG A 180 10.33 -7.51 6.11
CA ARG A 180 9.92 -7.55 7.54
C ARG A 180 8.81 -8.55 7.88
N ARG A 181 8.29 -9.32 6.91
CA ARG A 181 7.13 -10.23 7.05
C ARG A 181 7.33 -11.47 6.22
N ARG A 182 6.45 -12.46 6.38
CA ARG A 182 6.33 -13.59 5.45
C ARG A 182 6.14 -13.09 4.02
N VAL A 183 6.87 -13.66 3.06
CA VAL A 183 6.80 -13.23 1.66
C VAL A 183 6.54 -14.34 0.65
N GLY A 184 5.89 -13.95 -0.44
CA GLY A 184 5.57 -14.78 -1.60
C GLY A 184 6.58 -14.67 -2.75
N PRO A 185 6.25 -15.25 -3.92
CA PRO A 185 7.17 -15.39 -5.06
C PRO A 185 7.70 -14.07 -5.63
N SER A 186 6.95 -12.98 -5.49
CA SER A 186 7.36 -11.66 -5.99
C SER A 186 8.69 -11.18 -5.41
N ALA A 187 8.97 -11.49 -4.14
CA ALA A 187 10.24 -11.16 -3.49
C ALA A 187 11.42 -11.95 -4.08
N ALA A 188 11.22 -13.23 -4.39
CA ALA A 188 12.23 -14.05 -5.06
C ALA A 188 12.51 -13.56 -6.48
N SER A 189 11.46 -13.21 -7.25
CA SER A 189 11.62 -12.60 -8.58
C SER A 189 12.33 -11.24 -8.53
N GLN A 190 12.15 -10.47 -7.46
CA GLN A 190 12.85 -9.20 -7.26
C GLN A 190 14.35 -9.42 -7.00
N LEU A 191 14.69 -10.29 -6.05
CA LEU A 191 16.07 -10.66 -5.77
C LEU A 191 16.79 -11.19 -7.02
N GLN A 192 16.11 -12.03 -7.82
CA GLN A 192 16.64 -12.51 -9.09
C GLN A 192 17.01 -11.37 -10.04
N ARG A 193 16.16 -10.34 -10.19
CA ARG A 193 16.46 -9.19 -11.06
C ARG A 193 17.67 -8.40 -10.57
N TYR A 194 17.86 -8.31 -9.25
CA TYR A 194 19.02 -7.63 -8.67
C TYR A 194 20.31 -8.40 -8.86
N VAL A 195 20.31 -9.72 -8.64
CA VAL A 195 21.46 -10.58 -8.94
C VAL A 195 21.85 -10.44 -10.41
N ALA A 196 20.90 -10.57 -11.33
CA ALA A 196 21.12 -10.38 -12.76
C ALA A 196 21.58 -8.96 -13.14
N ALA A 197 21.29 -7.93 -12.33
CA ALA A 197 21.83 -6.59 -12.55
C ALA A 197 23.31 -6.51 -12.17
N ILE A 198 23.70 -7.10 -11.05
CA ILE A 198 25.10 -7.10 -10.61
C ILE A 198 25.96 -8.00 -11.48
N GLU A 199 25.46 -9.14 -11.93
CA GLU A 199 26.18 -10.01 -12.87
C GLU A 199 26.53 -9.27 -14.17
N ARG A 200 25.63 -8.41 -14.67
CA ARG A 200 25.91 -7.58 -15.86
C ARG A 200 26.98 -6.51 -15.61
N GLU A 201 27.08 -5.99 -14.39
CA GLU A 201 28.04 -4.95 -14.01
C GLU A 201 29.44 -5.52 -13.77
N GLU A 202 29.54 -6.62 -13.02
CA GLU A 202 30.81 -7.25 -12.64
C GLU A 202 31.31 -8.24 -13.73
N GLY A 203 30.42 -8.66 -14.64
CA GLY A 203 30.65 -9.63 -15.71
C GLY A 203 30.33 -11.07 -15.29
N ASP A 204 30.02 -11.94 -16.26
CA ASP A 204 29.55 -13.32 -16.07
C ASP A 204 30.48 -14.23 -15.23
N ALA A 205 31.72 -13.83 -14.98
CA ALA A 205 32.67 -14.55 -14.14
C ALA A 205 32.49 -14.26 -12.63
N ALA A 206 31.76 -13.20 -12.27
CA ALA A 206 31.42 -12.90 -10.90
C ALA A 206 30.28 -13.82 -10.46
N ALA A 207 30.59 -14.83 -9.65
CA ALA A 207 29.59 -15.70 -9.04
C ALA A 207 28.79 -14.92 -7.97
N VAL A 208 27.85 -14.07 -8.41
CA VAL A 208 27.02 -13.23 -7.55
C VAL A 208 26.05 -14.12 -6.78
N ARG A 209 25.98 -13.92 -5.46
CA ARG A 209 25.01 -14.61 -4.60
C ARG A 209 23.84 -13.68 -4.31
N GLY A 210 22.64 -14.26 -4.23
CA GLY A 210 21.44 -13.56 -3.79
C GLY A 210 20.87 -14.21 -2.53
N ILE A 211 20.65 -13.41 -1.49
CA ILE A 211 20.08 -13.87 -0.21
C ILE A 211 18.81 -13.10 0.09
N LEU A 212 17.67 -13.81 0.24
CA LEU A 212 16.44 -13.24 0.74
C LEU A 212 16.41 -13.34 2.27
N VAL A 213 16.26 -12.22 2.97
CA VAL A 213 16.16 -12.17 4.43
C VAL A 213 14.74 -11.78 4.83
N ALA A 214 14.03 -12.69 5.50
CA ALA A 214 12.68 -12.45 5.99
C ALA A 214 12.35 -13.38 7.17
N PRO A 215 11.32 -13.12 7.99
CA PRO A 215 10.86 -14.06 9.01
C PRO A 215 10.54 -15.45 8.45
N SER A 216 9.87 -15.50 7.29
CA SER A 216 9.52 -16.73 6.60
C SER A 216 9.19 -16.48 5.13
N VAL A 217 9.07 -17.55 4.35
CA VAL A 217 8.67 -17.55 2.94
C VAL A 217 7.52 -18.52 2.71
N THR A 218 6.73 -18.31 1.66
CA THR A 218 5.77 -19.33 1.20
C THR A 218 6.49 -20.48 0.49
N ASP A 219 5.86 -21.65 0.38
CA ASP A 219 6.47 -22.79 -0.33
C ASP A 219 6.74 -22.49 -1.80
N ARG A 220 5.87 -21.67 -2.42
CA ARG A 220 6.07 -21.23 -3.79
C ARG A 220 7.30 -20.33 -3.92
N ALA A 221 7.51 -19.42 -2.98
CA ALA A 221 8.72 -18.59 -2.93
C ALA A 221 9.97 -19.45 -2.69
N ARG A 222 9.90 -20.42 -1.75
CA ARG A 222 11.01 -21.35 -1.48
C ARG A 222 11.41 -22.15 -2.72
N ARG A 223 10.44 -22.67 -3.48
CA ARG A 223 10.70 -23.36 -4.76
C ARG A 223 11.36 -22.43 -5.78
N LEU A 224 10.87 -21.20 -5.91
CA LEU A 224 11.39 -20.24 -6.87
C LEU A 224 12.83 -19.80 -6.54
N LEU A 225 13.16 -19.61 -5.26
CA LEU A 225 14.53 -19.34 -4.82
C LEU A 225 15.46 -20.49 -5.19
N ALA A 226 15.05 -21.74 -4.90
CA ALA A 226 15.84 -22.93 -5.23
C ALA A 226 16.05 -23.11 -6.74
N GLU A 227 15.02 -22.85 -7.56
CA GLU A 227 15.10 -22.89 -9.03
C GLU A 227 16.15 -21.92 -9.58
N HIS A 228 16.33 -20.78 -8.93
CA HIS A 228 17.23 -19.71 -9.36
C HIS A 228 18.56 -19.70 -8.60
N GLY A 229 18.85 -20.71 -7.76
CA GLY A 229 20.08 -20.76 -6.96
C GLY A 229 20.20 -19.63 -5.93
N LEU A 230 19.07 -19.07 -5.49
CA LEU A 230 19.00 -18.01 -4.48
C LEU A 230 18.82 -18.60 -3.08
N GLU A 231 19.36 -17.92 -2.08
CA GLU A 231 19.41 -18.37 -0.70
C GLU A 231 18.34 -17.68 0.14
N PHE A 232 18.00 -18.28 1.28
CA PHE A 232 17.04 -17.72 2.25
C PHE A 232 17.59 -17.80 3.66
N VAL A 233 17.49 -16.70 4.41
CA VAL A 233 17.85 -16.62 5.82
C VAL A 233 16.67 -16.08 6.63
N ALA A 234 16.27 -16.84 7.65
CA ALA A 234 15.18 -16.45 8.54
C ALA A 234 15.67 -15.45 9.59
N VAL A 235 15.20 -14.20 9.51
CA VAL A 235 15.49 -13.16 10.51
C VAL A 235 14.21 -12.43 10.89
N GLU A 236 13.90 -12.43 12.19
CA GLU A 236 12.79 -11.64 12.72
C GLU A 236 13.18 -10.17 12.83
N PRO A 237 12.32 -9.21 12.43
CA PRO A 237 12.57 -7.81 12.69
C PRO A 237 12.65 -7.56 14.21
N PRO A 238 13.51 -6.64 14.66
CA PRO A 238 13.65 -6.37 16.08
C PRO A 238 12.32 -5.89 16.67
N SER A 239 11.85 -6.58 17.72
CA SER A 239 10.79 -6.13 18.60
C SER A 239 11.44 -5.73 19.92
N ASP A 240 11.41 -4.43 20.23
CA ASP A 240 12.02 -3.82 21.43
C ASP A 240 13.45 -4.32 21.76
N GLY A 241 14.38 -4.11 20.81
CA GLY A 241 15.82 -4.13 21.10
C GLY A 241 16.51 -5.50 21.09
N SER A 242 15.85 -6.58 20.65
CA SER A 242 16.55 -7.85 20.38
C SER A 242 16.11 -8.47 19.05
N VAL A 243 17.07 -9.01 18.30
CA VAL A 243 16.80 -9.85 17.11
C VAL A 243 17.09 -11.29 17.51
N ALA A 244 16.10 -12.15 17.38
CA ALA A 244 16.24 -13.59 17.53
C ALA A 244 16.49 -14.24 16.16
N VAL A 245 17.49 -15.11 16.09
CA VAL A 245 17.68 -16.02 14.95
C VAL A 245 16.91 -17.29 15.28
N SER A 246 15.94 -17.67 14.45
CA SER A 246 15.30 -18.98 14.56
C SER A 246 16.06 -19.97 13.67
N THR A 247 16.65 -20.98 14.27
CA THR A 247 17.07 -22.18 13.52
C THR A 247 15.81 -22.96 13.23
N ALA A 248 15.31 -22.90 12.00
CA ALA A 248 14.11 -23.62 11.58
C ALA A 248 14.25 -25.12 11.88
N THR A 249 13.51 -25.60 12.87
CA THR A 249 13.07 -27.00 12.96
C THR A 249 11.57 -26.99 12.70
N ASP A 250 11.16 -27.78 11.71
CA ASP A 250 9.77 -27.96 11.28
C ASP A 250 8.80 -28.02 12.45
N ASN A 251 7.80 -27.14 12.40
CA ASN A 251 6.53 -27.44 13.03
C ASN A 251 5.42 -26.79 12.21
N ASP A 252 4.75 -27.64 11.44
CA ASP A 252 3.49 -27.36 10.77
C ASP A 252 2.46 -26.87 11.79
N ALA A 253 1.92 -25.69 11.53
CA ALA A 253 0.62 -25.28 12.01
C ALA A 253 -0.05 -24.49 10.88
N ASP A 254 -1.00 -25.15 10.23
CA ASP A 254 -1.90 -24.60 9.23
C ASP A 254 -2.48 -23.25 9.67
N VAL A 255 -2.14 -22.22 8.91
CA VAL A 255 -2.98 -21.02 8.78
C VAL A 255 -3.27 -20.89 7.30
N VAL A 256 -4.48 -21.31 6.94
CA VAL A 256 -5.07 -21.09 5.63
C VAL A 256 -5.40 -19.61 5.54
N ASP A 257 -4.76 -18.89 4.63
CA ASP A 257 -5.26 -17.61 4.13
C ASP A 257 -5.26 -17.66 2.60
N ASP A 258 -6.39 -17.24 2.07
CA ASP A 258 -6.88 -17.37 0.71
C ASP A 258 -6.30 -16.28 -0.19
N ASP A 259 -5.29 -16.63 -1.00
CA ASP A 259 -4.80 -15.79 -2.10
C ASP A 259 -5.61 -16.14 -3.37
N THR A 260 -6.65 -15.35 -3.66
CA THR A 260 -7.27 -15.32 -4.99
C THR A 260 -6.74 -14.12 -5.78
N ASP A 261 -5.72 -14.39 -6.59
CA ASP A 261 -5.40 -13.61 -7.79
C ASP A 261 -6.48 -13.89 -8.84
N ASP A 262 -7.34 -12.91 -9.13
CA ASP A 262 -8.25 -12.97 -10.28
C ASP A 262 -7.65 -12.19 -11.45
N ASP A 263 -7.11 -12.96 -12.41
CA ASP A 263 -6.67 -12.47 -13.70
C ASP A 263 -7.18 -13.47 -14.76
N THR A 264 -8.44 -13.33 -15.17
CA THR A 264 -8.96 -14.02 -16.36
C THR A 264 -9.78 -13.12 -17.28
N ALA A 265 -9.16 -12.74 -18.40
CA ALA A 265 -9.81 -12.17 -19.56
C ALA A 265 -10.67 -13.24 -20.28
N ALA A 266 -11.99 -13.03 -20.32
CA ALA A 266 -12.93 -13.86 -21.07
C ALA A 266 -13.16 -13.29 -22.48
N SER A 267 -12.63 -13.98 -23.49
CA SER A 267 -13.04 -13.87 -24.90
C SER A 267 -14.24 -14.80 -25.12
N SER A 268 -15.43 -14.25 -25.40
CA SER A 268 -16.62 -15.03 -25.76
C SER A 268 -16.82 -15.06 -27.28
N THR A 269 -16.92 -16.29 -27.80
CA THR A 269 -17.34 -16.63 -29.16
C THR A 269 -18.86 -16.54 -29.29
N ALA A 270 -19.31 -15.93 -30.38
CA ALA A 270 -20.71 -15.82 -30.76
C ALA A 270 -21.20 -17.09 -31.51
N GLU A 271 -22.32 -17.66 -31.08
CA GLU A 271 -23.19 -18.52 -31.90
C GLU A 271 -24.58 -17.88 -31.97
N SER A 272 -24.97 -17.49 -33.19
CA SER A 272 -26.32 -17.00 -33.52
C SER A 272 -27.18 -18.16 -34.00
N ALA A 273 -28.28 -18.42 -33.29
CA ALA A 273 -29.35 -19.31 -33.72
C ALA A 273 -30.24 -18.62 -34.77
N GLY A 274 -30.64 -19.38 -35.79
CA GLY A 274 -31.40 -18.91 -36.94
C GLY A 274 -32.88 -18.64 -36.67
N GLU A 275 -33.42 -17.68 -37.41
CA GLU A 275 -34.85 -17.50 -37.63
C GLU A 275 -35.25 -18.14 -38.97
N GLY A 276 -36.22 -19.04 -38.91
CA GLY A 276 -36.90 -19.63 -40.05
C GLY A 276 -38.21 -18.90 -40.33
N SER A 277 -38.50 -18.73 -41.62
CA SER A 277 -39.72 -18.16 -42.20
C SER A 277 -41.02 -18.80 -41.69
N ASN A 278 -42.03 -17.96 -41.43
CA ASN A 278 -43.31 -17.94 -42.17
C ASN A 278 -44.10 -16.66 -41.87
#